data_AF-A0A497A301-F1
#
_entry.id   AF-A0A497A301-F1
#
_cell.length_a   1.000
_cell.length_b   1.000
_cell.length_c   1.000
_cell.angle_alpha   90.00
_cell.angle_beta   90.00
_cell.angle_gamma   90.00
#
_symmetry.space_group_name_H-M   'P 1'
#
loop_
_entity.id
_entity.type
_entity.pdbx_description
1 polymer ?
#
loop_
_entity_poly.entity_id
_entity_poly.type
_entity_poly.pdbx_seq_one_letter_code
_entity_poly.pdbx_strand_id
1 'polypeptide(L)'
;MEEHPLRSRKRDLRILFVLLFIFVRTIVEFMLDNPSRAATPPGIGTPTATPTPPIWHTFNTDVILIIDISSSMNGSKLEAAKSTAKIFVGLMDLTVDQAGLV
;
A
#
# COMPACT_ATOMS: atom_id res chain seq x y z
N MET A 1 27.87 32.55 22.05
CA MET A 1 27.64 31.12 22.30
C MET A 1 26.24 30.82 21.80
N GLU A 2 26.12 30.46 20.53
CA GLU A 2 24.86 30.14 19.85
C GLU A 2 24.76 28.60 19.79
N GLU A 3 23.85 28.03 20.56
CA GLU A 3 23.57 26.59 20.60
C GLU A 3 22.77 26.15 19.36
N HIS A 4 23.30 25.17 18.63
CA HIS A 4 22.76 24.61 17.38
C HIS A 4 21.42 23.85 17.55
N PRO A 5 20.37 24.13 16.74
CA PRO A 5 19.09 23.42 16.78
C PRO A 5 19.07 22.19 15.84
N LEU A 6 20.08 21.31 15.90
CA LEU A 6 20.19 20.14 15.00
C LEU A 6 19.82 18.80 15.66
N ARG A 7 19.47 18.80 16.94
CA ARG A 7 19.23 17.56 17.70
C ARG A 7 17.82 16.98 17.59
N SER A 8 16.89 17.67 16.91
CA SER A 8 15.47 17.27 16.83
C SER A 8 15.16 16.27 15.69
N ARG A 9 15.83 16.37 14.53
CA ARG A 9 15.46 15.60 13.31
C ARG A 9 15.71 14.09 13.37
N LYS A 10 16.52 13.62 14.32
CA LYS A 10 16.86 12.18 14.41
C LYS A 10 15.73 11.31 14.97
N ARG A 11 14.74 11.93 15.63
CA ARG A 11 13.56 11.23 16.16
C ARG A 11 12.44 11.11 15.11
N ASP A 12 12.35 12.06 14.19
CA ASP A 12 11.31 12.07 13.14
C ASP A 12 11.49 10.97 12.09
N LEU A 13 12.72 10.63 11.72
CA LEU A 13 12.96 9.58 10.71
C LEU A 13 12.59 8.18 11.22
N ARG A 14 12.70 7.94 12.53
CA ARG A 14 12.25 6.69 13.14
C ARG A 14 10.73 6.59 13.14
N ILE A 15 10.05 7.71 13.37
CA ILE A 15 8.59 7.81 13.31
C ILE A 15 8.11 7.55 11.88
N LEU A 16 8.78 8.12 10.87
CA LEU A 16 8.42 7.91 9.46
C LEU A 16 8.59 6.44 9.00
N PHE A 17 9.67 5.77 9.42
CA PHE A 17 9.89 4.35 9.13
C PHE A 17 8.86 3.44 9.83
N VAL A 18 8.50 3.77 11.07
CA VAL A 18 7.46 3.04 11.80
C VAL A 18 6.10 3.25 11.14
N LEU A 19 5.78 4.47 10.70
CA LEU A 19 4.53 4.76 9.98
C LEU A 19 4.47 4.04 8.63
N LEU A 20 5.56 4.00 7.87
CA LEU A 20 5.62 3.26 6.60
C LEU A 20 5.45 1.75 6.83
N PHE A 21 6.09 1.19 7.86
CA PHE A 21 5.97 -0.22 8.18
C PHE A 21 4.57 -0.60 8.68
N ILE A 22 3.96 0.25 9.52
CA ILE A 22 2.56 0.07 9.95
C ILE A 22 1.63 0.17 8.75
N PHE A 23 1.80 1.17 7.89
CA PHE A 23 0.95 1.38 6.71
C PHE A 23 1.00 0.18 5.74
N VAL A 24 2.20 -0.32 5.44
CA VAL A 24 2.36 -1.51 4.58
C VAL A 24 1.74 -2.74 5.23
N ARG A 25 1.95 -2.94 6.54
CA ARG A 25 1.36 -4.07 7.28
C ARG A 25 -0.16 -4.01 7.33
N THR A 26 -0.75 -2.83 7.56
CA THR A 26 -2.21 -2.64 7.60
C THR A 26 -2.85 -2.88 6.24
N ILE A 27 -2.21 -2.48 5.14
CA ILE A 27 -2.72 -2.76 3.79
C ILE A 27 -2.69 -4.26 3.49
N VAL A 28 -1.62 -4.97 3.86
CA VAL A 28 -1.51 -6.42 3.66
C VAL A 28 -2.53 -7.17 4.54
N GLU A 29 -2.73 -6.75 5.79
CA GLU A 29 -3.73 -7.35 6.67
C GLU A 29 -5.16 -7.05 6.18
N PHE A 30 -5.46 -5.85 5.69
CA PHE A 30 -6.77 -5.49 5.11
C PHE A 30 -7.10 -6.26 3.83
N MET A 31 -6.10 -6.56 2.99
CA MET A 31 -6.28 -7.37 1.79
C MET A 31 -6.51 -8.86 2.07
N LEU A 32 -6.07 -9.36 3.23
CA LEU A 32 -6.24 -10.75 3.63
C LEU A 32 -7.53 -11.00 4.44
N ASP A 33 -8.09 -9.96 5.05
CA ASP A 33 -9.34 -10.04 5.82
C ASP A 33 -10.53 -9.64 4.93
N ASN A 34 -10.90 -10.51 3.99
CA ASN A 34 -12.21 -10.46 3.33
C ASN A 34 -13.15 -11.44 4.06
N PRO A 35 -13.91 -10.99 5.08
CA PRO A 35 -14.83 -11.87 5.77
C PRO A 35 -16.02 -12.13 4.85
N SER A 36 -15.94 -13.20 4.08
CA SER A 36 -17.10 -13.93 3.56
C SER A 36 -17.87 -14.53 4.74
N ARG A 37 -18.51 -13.69 5.54
CA ARG A 37 -19.45 -14.10 6.59
C ARG A 37 -20.85 -13.97 6.04
N ALA A 38 -21.30 -15.02 5.37
CA ALA A 38 -22.72 -15.24 5.14
C ALA A 38 -23.40 -15.48 6.50
N ALA A 39 -24.14 -14.49 6.98
CA ALA A 39 -25.05 -14.64 8.11
C ALA A 39 -26.36 -15.27 7.59
N THR A 40 -26.74 -16.43 8.12
CA THR A 40 -28.04 -17.05 7.85
C THR A 40 -29.00 -16.72 9.01
N PRO A 41 -30.10 -15.99 8.80
CA PRO A 41 -31.25 -16.05 9.69
C PRO A 41 -32.23 -17.16 9.24
N PRO A 42 -32.81 -17.95 10.16
CA PRO A 42 -33.83 -18.92 9.80
C PRO A 42 -35.21 -18.25 9.77
N GLY A 43 -35.89 -18.25 8.62
CA GLY A 43 -37.30 -17.83 8.57
C GLY A 43 -37.91 -17.58 7.20
N ILE A 44 -38.56 -18.63 6.66
CA ILE A 44 -39.88 -18.62 5.99
C ILE A 44 -40.09 -17.69 4.77
N GLY A 45 -40.25 -18.32 3.60
CA GLY A 45 -40.85 -17.77 2.38
C GLY A 45 -39.87 -17.69 1.21
N THR A 46 -39.98 -18.58 0.21
CA THR A 46 -39.07 -18.61 -0.95
C THR A 46 -39.70 -17.95 -2.19
N PRO A 47 -39.48 -16.66 -2.47
CA PRO A 47 -39.23 -16.26 -3.84
C PRO A 47 -37.84 -16.77 -4.21
N THR A 48 -37.71 -17.49 -5.32
CA THR A 48 -36.41 -17.91 -5.87
C THR A 48 -35.62 -16.66 -6.22
N ALA A 49 -34.76 -16.20 -5.31
CA ALA A 49 -33.79 -15.17 -5.59
C ALA A 49 -32.80 -15.75 -6.61
N THR A 50 -32.91 -15.34 -7.86
CA THR A 50 -31.85 -15.58 -8.85
C THR A 50 -30.57 -14.97 -8.29
N PRO A 51 -29.49 -15.74 -8.09
CA PRO A 51 -28.24 -15.16 -7.63
C PRO A 51 -27.75 -14.17 -8.68
N THR A 52 -27.81 -12.88 -8.37
CA THR A 52 -27.18 -11.85 -9.19
C THR A 52 -25.68 -12.17 -9.23
N PRO A 53 -25.08 -12.32 -10.42
CA PRO A 53 -23.65 -12.57 -10.50
C PRO A 53 -22.89 -11.44 -9.78
N PRO A 54 -21.83 -11.75 -9.02
CA PRO A 54 -21.03 -10.73 -8.37
C PRO A 54 -20.49 -9.78 -9.43
N ILE A 55 -20.74 -8.49 -9.24
CA ILE A 55 -20.14 -7.44 -10.07
C ILE A 55 -18.68 -7.32 -9.63
N TRP A 56 -17.78 -7.97 -10.35
CA TRP A 56 -16.35 -7.77 -10.18
C TRP A 56 -16.00 -6.41 -10.78
N HIS A 57 -15.89 -5.39 -9.92
CA HIS A 57 -15.38 -4.10 -10.34
C HIS A 57 -13.86 -4.20 -10.42
N THR A 58 -13.33 -4.31 -11.63
CA THR A 58 -11.89 -4.17 -11.85
C THR A 58 -11.57 -2.68 -11.78
N PHE A 59 -10.89 -2.26 -10.72
CA PHE A 59 -10.44 -0.88 -10.58
C PHE A 59 -9.05 -0.76 -11.21
N ASN A 60 -8.94 0.12 -12.20
CA ASN A 60 -7.65 0.55 -12.71
C ASN A 60 -6.95 1.39 -11.63
N THR A 61 -5.65 1.14 -11.41
CA THR A 61 -4.90 1.82 -10.34
C THR A 61 -3.83 2.74 -10.93
N ASP A 62 -3.82 3.99 -10.50
CA ASP A 62 -2.76 4.96 -10.79
C ASP A 62 -1.85 5.13 -9.57
N VAL A 63 -0.56 4.84 -9.71
CA VAL A 63 0.42 4.89 -8.62
C VAL A 63 1.55 5.87 -8.92
N ILE A 64 1.92 6.70 -7.95
CA ILE A 64 3.13 7.53 -8.00
C ILE A 64 4.11 7.02 -6.95
N LEU A 65 5.26 6.51 -7.40
CA LEU A 65 6.36 6.11 -6.55
C LEU A 65 7.27 7.31 -6.32
N ILE A 66 7.59 7.59 -5.06
CA ILE A 66 8.49 8.69 -4.69
C ILE A 66 9.73 8.10 -4.03
N ILE A 67 10.90 8.29 -4.65
CA ILE A 67 12.18 7.82 -4.11
C ILE A 67 12.97 9.00 -3.55
N ASP A 68 13.22 8.99 -2.24
CA ASP A 68 14.07 9.99 -1.60
C ASP A 68 15.53 9.84 -2.06
N ILE A 69 16.07 10.92 -2.65
CA ILE A 69 17.47 11.04 -3.10
C ILE A 69 18.37 11.78 -2.09
N SER A 70 17.91 11.95 -0.85
CA SER A 70 18.71 12.57 0.21
C SER A 70 20.03 11.83 0.42
N SER A 71 21.04 12.53 0.93
CA SER A 71 22.35 11.95 1.25
C SER A 71 22.27 10.76 2.22
N SER A 72 21.20 10.68 3.03
CA SER A 72 20.97 9.58 3.97
C SER A 72 20.47 8.27 3.31
N MET A 73 19.96 8.39 2.09
CA MET A 73 19.50 7.30 1.23
C MET A 73 20.56 6.82 0.23
N ASN A 74 21.73 7.47 0.13
CA ASN A 74 22.71 7.14 -0.90
C ASN A 74 23.30 5.71 -0.79
N GLY A 75 23.91 5.24 -1.87
CA GLY A 75 24.54 3.91 -1.94
C GLY A 75 23.53 2.77 -1.94
N SER A 76 23.76 1.76 -1.12
CA SER A 76 22.97 0.51 -1.14
C SER A 76 21.48 0.70 -0.85
N LYS A 77 21.10 1.74 -0.08
CA LYS A 77 19.69 2.03 0.22
C LYS A 77 18.93 2.55 -1.00
N LEU A 78 19.53 3.48 -1.74
CA LEU A 78 18.95 4.02 -2.97
C LEU A 78 18.85 2.92 -4.03
N GLU A 79 19.88 2.09 -4.15
CA GLU A 79 19.86 0.96 -5.09
C GLU A 79 18.81 -0.08 -4.69
N ALA A 80 18.64 -0.37 -3.39
CA ALA A 80 17.55 -1.22 -2.92
C ALA A 80 16.18 -0.61 -3.21
N ALA A 81 15.99 0.70 -2.99
CA ALA A 81 14.73 1.38 -3.28
C ALA A 81 14.38 1.32 -4.78
N LYS A 82 15.35 1.57 -5.66
CA LYS A 82 15.19 1.42 -7.12
C LYS A 82 14.88 -0.02 -7.52
N SER A 83 15.56 -0.99 -6.91
CA SER A 83 15.32 -2.42 -7.19
C SER A 83 13.90 -2.82 -6.80
N THR A 84 13.45 -2.43 -5.61
CA THR A 84 12.08 -2.68 -5.14
C THR A 84 11.04 -1.99 -6.03
N ALA A 85 11.27 -0.74 -6.44
CA ALA A 85 10.38 -0.04 -7.36
C ALA A 85 10.23 -0.78 -8.70
N LYS A 86 11.33 -1.32 -9.25
CA LYS A 86 11.29 -2.14 -10.48
C LYS A 86 10.48 -3.42 -10.29
N ILE A 87 10.68 -4.12 -9.17
CA ILE A 87 9.93 -5.34 -8.86
C ILE A 87 8.45 -5.01 -8.72
N PHE A 88 8.10 -3.95 -7.99
CA PHE A 88 6.71 -3.52 -7.81
C PHE A 88 6.01 -3.23 -9.13
N VAL A 89 6.63 -2.40 -9.99
CA VAL A 89 6.08 -2.10 -11.32
C VAL A 89 5.98 -3.36 -12.18
N GLY A 90 6.90 -4.31 -12.04
CA GLY A 90 6.83 -5.61 -12.72
C GLY A 90 5.70 -6.52 -12.26
N LEU A 91 5.06 -6.23 -11.12
CA LEU A 91 3.87 -6.94 -10.64
C LEU A 91 2.55 -6.27 -11.06
N MET A 92 2.60 -5.05 -11.60
CA MET A 92 1.42 -4.31 -12.06
C MET A 92 1.00 -4.77 -13.45
N ASP A 93 -0.31 -4.76 -13.72
CA ASP A 93 -0.83 -4.96 -15.07
C ASP A 93 -0.87 -3.63 -15.81
N LEU A 94 0.26 -3.25 -16.41
CA LEU A 94 0.42 -1.97 -17.12
C LEU A 94 -0.45 -1.85 -18.39
N THR A 95 -1.25 -2.86 -18.73
CA THR A 95 -2.28 -2.72 -19.78
C THR A 95 -3.51 -1.97 -19.30
N VAL A 96 -3.74 -1.96 -17.98
CA VAL A 96 -4.88 -1.30 -17.32
C VAL A 96 -4.47 -0.33 -16.21
N ASP A 97 -3.32 -0.54 -15.58
CA ASP A 97 -2.76 0.29 -14.50
C ASP A 97 -1.73 1.30 -15.03
N GLN A 98 -1.48 2.36 -14.25
CA GLN A 98 -0.46 3.37 -14.54
C GLN A 98 0.51 3.56 -13.38
N ALA A 99 1.79 3.80 -13.71
CA ALA A 99 2.84 4.06 -12.73
C ALA A 99 3.68 5.28 -13.13
N GLY A 100 3.82 6.22 -12.21
CA GLY A 100 4.76 7.33 -12.27
C GLY A 100 5.88 7.18 -11.24
N LEU A 101 7.06 7.72 -11.53
CA LEU A 101 8.21 7.74 -10.63
C LEU A 101 8.74 9.16 -10.48
N VAL A 102 8.98 9.58 -9.24
CA VAL A 102 9.51 10.89 -8.85
C VAL A 102 10.71 10.73 -7.93
#